data_AF-A0A7C1V749-F1
#
_entry.id   AF-A0A7C1V749-F1
#
_cell.length_a   1.000
_cell.length_b   1.000
_cell.length_c   1.000
_cell.angle_alpha   90.00
_cell.angle_beta   90.00
_cell.angle_gamma   90.00
#
_symmetry.space_group_name_H-M   'P 1'
#
loop_
_entity.id
_entity.type
_entity.pdbx_description
1 polymer ?
#
loop_
_entity_poly.entity_id
_entity_poly.type
_entity_poly.pdbx_seq_one_letter_code
_entity_poly.pdbx_strand_id
1 'polypeptide(L)' 'MTKRELLDTLMYGMIVHSNKVKRKLVRQWMKDPILFSMIKQEFSAILADLLKIIRYVKNLNDEVIKVLE' A
#
# COMPACT_ATOMS: atom_id res chain seq x y z
N MET A 1 -6.63 13.41 1.81
CA MET A 1 -5.62 12.40 1.45
C MET A 1 -6.33 11.21 0.84
N THR A 2 -6.01 10.87 -0.40
CA THR A 2 -6.57 9.71 -1.11
C THR A 2 -5.86 8.42 -0.70
N LYS A 3 -6.44 7.25 -1.00
CA LYS A 3 -5.79 5.94 -0.79
C LYS A 3 -4.43 5.85 -1.50
N ARG A 4 -4.33 6.42 -2.71
CA ARG A 4 -3.09 6.47 -3.50
C ARG A 4 -2.04 7.33 -2.80
N GLU A 5 -2.40 8.52 -2.33
CA GLU A 5 -1.49 9.40 -1.60
C GLU A 5 -1.03 8.79 -0.28
N LEU A 6 -1.92 8.07 0.42
CA LEU A 6 -1.58 7.39 1.66
C LEU A 6 -0.58 6.25 1.42
N LEU A 7 -0.86 5.39 0.43
CA LEU A 7 0.05 4.32 0.01
C LEU A 7 1.41 4.90 -0.36
N ASP A 8 1.45 5.89 -1.23
CA ASP A 8 2.67 6.55 -1.70
C ASP A 8 3.46 7.20 -0.54
N THR A 9 2.78 7.86 0.39
CA THR A 9 3.40 8.48 1.57
C THR A 9 4.01 7.44 2.51
N LEU A 10 3.29 6.35 2.83
CA LEU A 10 3.81 5.31 3.71
C LEU A 10 4.88 4.45 3.03
N MET A 11 4.71 4.08 1.76
CA MET A 11 5.70 3.31 1.00
C MET A 11 7.05 4.04 0.97
N TYR A 12 7.07 5.31 0.58
CA TYR A 12 8.33 6.04 0.41
C TYR A 12 8.79 6.80 1.66
N GLY A 13 7.90 7.07 2.60
CA GLY A 13 8.21 7.71 3.88
C GLY A 13 8.65 6.70 4.94
N MET A 14 8.02 5.52 5.00
CA MET A 14 8.18 4.55 6.08
C MET A 14 8.92 3.27 5.68
N ILE A 15 8.75 2.76 4.46
CA ILE A 15 9.30 1.44 4.08
C ILE A 15 10.60 1.61 3.30
N VAL A 16 10.50 2.24 2.12
CA VAL A 16 11.64 2.45 1.21
C VAL A 16 12.53 3.59 1.71
N HIS A 17 11.96 4.50 2.52
CA HIS A 17 12.65 5.65 3.07
C HIS A 17 13.31 6.58 2.02
N SER A 18 12.93 6.49 0.75
CA SER A 18 13.59 7.25 -0.34
C SER A 18 13.20 8.73 -0.40
N ASN A 19 12.14 9.15 0.29
CA ASN A 19 11.65 10.53 0.24
C ASN A 19 11.68 11.21 1.63
N LYS A 20 12.52 12.26 1.76
CA LYS A 20 12.72 12.99 3.02
C LYS A 20 11.47 13.76 3.48
N VAL A 21 10.68 14.32 2.55
CA VAL A 21 9.45 15.07 2.85
C VAL A 21 8.39 14.11 3.40
N LYS A 22 8.15 12.99 2.72
CA LYS A 22 7.21 11.94 3.15
C LYS A 22 7.64 11.32 4.49
N ARG A 23 8.95 11.10 4.69
CA ARG A 23 9.47 10.61 5.97
C ARG A 23 9.18 11.58 7.12
N LYS A 24 9.33 12.89 6.90
CA LYS A 24 8.98 13.92 7.91
C LYS A 24 7.49 13.88 8.24
N LEU A 25 6.63 13.75 7.23
CA LEU A 25 5.18 13.65 7.40
C LEU A 25 4.78 12.39 8.20
N VAL A 26 5.32 11.23 7.84
CA VAL A 26 5.09 9.98 8.60
C VAL A 26 5.54 10.14 10.06
N ARG A 27 6.71 10.74 10.31
CA ARG A 27 7.17 11.01 11.68
C ARG A 27 6.24 11.96 12.44
N GLN A 28 5.56 12.88 11.78
CA GLN A 28 4.55 13.73 12.43
C GLN A 28 3.32 12.90 12.81
N TRP A 29 2.84 12.01 11.93
CA TRP A 29 1.73 11.11 12.25
C TRP A 29 2.05 10.19 13.42
N MET A 30 3.29 9.68 13.49
CA MET A 30 3.75 8.82 14.60
C MET A 30 3.74 9.50 15.98
N LYS A 31 3.66 10.84 16.04
CA LYS A 31 3.55 11.56 17.33
C LYS A 31 2.19 11.39 17.99
N ASP A 32 1.16 11.04 17.21
CA ASP A 32 -0.17 10.71 17.71
C ASP A 32 -0.42 9.20 17.52
N PRO A 33 -0.33 8.39 18.60
CA PRO A 33 -0.45 6.93 18.50
C PRO A 33 -1.80 6.46 17.96
N ILE A 34 -2.88 7.19 18.27
CA ILE A 34 -4.25 6.82 17.86
C ILE A 34 -4.39 7.07 16.36
N LEU A 35 -4.05 8.28 15.92
CA LEU A 35 -4.06 8.63 14.50
C LEU A 35 -3.18 7.68 13.68
N PHE A 36 -1.97 7.40 14.17
CA PHE A 36 -1.05 6.52 13.46
C PHE A 36 -1.54 5.07 13.38
N SER A 37 -2.28 4.59 14.39
CA SER A 37 -2.92 3.28 14.35
C SER A 37 -3.96 3.19 13.24
N MET A 38 -4.84 4.20 13.15
CA MET A 38 -5.87 4.27 12.10
C MET A 38 -5.25 4.34 10.70
N ILE A 39 -4.19 5.15 10.54
CA ILE A 39 -3.44 5.27 9.28
C ILE A 39 -2.83 3.92 8.86
N LYS A 40 -2.24 3.17 9.80
CA LYS A 40 -1.70 1.83 9.51
C LYS A 40 -2.80 0.85 9.10
N GLN A 41 -3.96 0.91 9.73
CA GLN A 41 -5.08 0.05 9.36
C GLN A 41 -5.56 0.32 7.93
N GLU A 42 -5.72 1.59 7.56
CA GLU A 42 -6.09 1.98 6.20
C GLU A 42 -5.04 1.55 5.18
N PHE A 43 -3.75 1.69 5.51
CA PHE A 43 -2.65 1.21 4.68
C PHE A 43 -2.70 -0.31 4.46
N SER A 44 -2.94 -1.08 5.51
CA SER A 44 -3.09 -2.54 5.42
C SER A 44 -4.28 -2.93 4.54
N ALA A 45 -5.40 -2.21 4.62
CA ALA A 45 -6.56 -2.43 3.76
C ALA A 45 -6.22 -2.18 2.28
N ILE A 46 -5.52 -1.09 1.97
CA ILE A 46 -5.05 -0.79 0.60
C ILE A 46 -4.13 -1.89 0.08
N LEU A 47 -3.18 -2.35 0.89
CA LEU A 47 -2.27 -3.44 0.50
C LEU A 47 -3.03 -4.74 0.24
N ALA A 48 -4.00 -5.09 1.09
CA ALA A 48 -4.82 -6.27 0.90
C ALA A 48 -5.59 -6.22 -0.44
N ASP A 49 -6.15 -5.05 -0.79
CA ASP A 49 -6.84 -4.87 -2.07
C ASP A 49 -5.90 -4.99 -3.28
N LEU A 50 -4.68 -4.43 -3.18
CA LEU A 50 -3.66 -4.59 -4.23
C LEU A 50 -3.24 -6.05 -4.41
N LEU A 51 -3.06 -6.79 -3.32
CA LEU A 51 -2.72 -8.21 -3.37
C LEU A 51 -3.84 -9.05 -4.00
N LYS A 52 -5.11 -8.71 -3.75
CA LYS A 52 -6.25 -9.35 -4.43
C LYS A 52 -6.19 -9.14 -5.94
N ILE A 53 -5.86 -7.93 -6.39
CA ILE A 53 -5.73 -7.63 -7.83
C ILE A 53 -4.58 -8.45 -8.45
N ILE A 54 -3.42 -8.51 -7.78
CA ILE A 54 -2.30 -9.33 -8.25
C ILE A 54 -2.71 -10.81 -8.39
N ARG A 55 -3.42 -11.35 -7.39
CA ARG A 55 -3.95 -12.72 -7.43
C ARG A 55 -4.95 -12.91 -8.56
N TYR A 56 -5.84 -11.94 -8.78
CA TYR A 56 -6.81 -11.98 -9.87
C TYR A 56 -6.11 -12.03 -11.24
N VAL A 57 -5.13 -11.16 -11.49
CA VAL A 57 -4.35 -11.16 -12.73
C VAL A 57 -3.61 -12.50 -12.92
N LYS A 58 -3.04 -13.04 -11.85
CA LYS A 58 -2.39 -14.37 -11.89
C LYS A 58 -3.38 -15.47 -12.32
N ASN A 59 -4.58 -15.49 -11.76
CA ASN A 59 -5.61 -16.46 -12.15
C ASN A 59 -6.04 -16.29 -13.62
N LEU A 60 -6.21 -15.06 -14.10
CA LEU A 60 -6.50 -14.79 -15.51
C LEU A 60 -5.41 -15.35 -16.43
N ASN A 61 -4.14 -15.15 -16.08
CA ASN A 61 -3.02 -15.70 -16.85
C ASN A 61 -3.03 -17.23 -16.86
N ASP A 62 -3.29 -17.86 -15.70
CA ASP A 62 -3.40 -19.32 -15.60
C ASP A 62 -4.55 -19.86 -16.48
N GLU A 63 -5.67 -19.13 -16.60
CA GLU A 63 -6.78 -19.49 -17.48
C GLU A 63 -6.42 -19.33 -18.96
N VAL A 64 -5.75 -18.23 -19.33
CA VAL A 64 -5.31 -17.99 -20.72
C VAL A 64 -4.31 -19.06 -21.18
N ILE A 65 -3.35 -19.43 -20.32
CA ILE A 65 -2.36 -20.46 -20.66
C ILE A 65 -3.04 -21.79 -20.97
N LYS A 66 -4.04 -22.21 -20.19
CA LYS A 66 -4.80 -23.46 -20.43
C LYS A 66 -5.54 -23.50 -21.76
N VAL A 67 -5.87 -22.34 -22.35
CA VAL A 67 -6.54 -22.26 -23.65
C VAL A 67 -5.52 -22.30 -24.79
N LEU A 68 -4.27 -21.90 -24.52
CA LEU A 68 -3.20 -21.84 -25.52
C LEU A 68 -2.38 -23.14 -25.62
N GLU A 69 -2.42 -23.99 -24.59
CA GLU A 69 -1.87 -25.35 -24.55
C GLU A 69 -2.86 -26.40 -25.06
#